data_AF-A0A4Y9XSD2-F1
#
_entry.id   AF-A0A4Y9XSD2-F1
#
_cell.length_a   1.000
_cell.length_b   1.000
_cell.length_c   1.000
_cell.angle_alpha   90.00
_cell.angle_beta   90.00
_cell.angle_gamma   90.00
#
_symmetry.space_group_name_H-M   'P 1'
#
loop_
_entity.id
_entity.type
_entity.pdbx_description
1 polymer ?
#
loop_
_entity_poly.entity_id
_entity_poly.type
_entity_poly.pdbx_seq_one_letter_code
_entity_poly.pdbx_strand_id
1 'polypeptide(L)'
;MWISIELALLIIASVIYFCVTRVYWTRIPPHDDSATQQTNGQDRPASPGLVARDNRRTSNLVPNVASKSNYIGFVWMTVPKNYRDSADDGMLFGLLTGPLMSAALLYLSEKAAAESPPLDPLPQSWIIERPNVLDGSTYPLTALQALVLSRRNLVDMATVCSTILIVHVIASWMTERRHRRKLKVPEGEVSSVPRKETRRTYLSVLFTLSVSLWVLCVRIALSEMRLGIWQNINYYEILVCAMFFQFSLYVSIRMAHHGFTLGELAVVCFGATVLLLEAMNLTIARIWPVTTSFIKTYRLPTPLLIYQIALIPGSLLVGVLLSPLLYLSRHIAQQPVRRLRYPEQKQRHRRLLALGFYAGAVLIVGGLIGLWTRWLLGSRDPWLWALFWILEGKTKWSRPALLAYWAALGSISVAGWSRQLARSRRYRHRSVVNAAGEVVFDHHSGFDGAVRGANLSNREGGGGEFSDPSAPPTPLPESPGPLGLSFPNLPNLSNLSGLPNGANMSNVADWLDAADKHVPTLSVNARRKYFHALAVLMFLPGIVIDPAFTHLAFSAAFALFVFAEYVRYFALYPFGASVHLFMNEFLDQKDSGTAILSHFYLLIGCAGTVWFEG
;
A
#
# COMPACT_ATOMS: atom_id res chain seq x y z
N MET A 1 19.02 29.93 11.39
CA MET A 1 18.02 31.02 11.31
C MET A 1 17.03 30.81 10.16
N TRP A 2 17.47 30.82 8.89
CA TRP A 2 16.55 30.69 7.74
C TRP A 2 15.70 29.42 7.71
N ILE A 3 16.30 28.26 8.01
CA ILE A 3 15.57 26.98 8.15
C ILE A 3 14.45 27.10 9.21
N SER A 4 14.70 27.80 10.31
CA SER A 4 13.69 28.01 11.35
C SER A 4 12.54 28.90 10.87
N ILE A 5 12.84 29.95 10.09
CA ILE A 5 11.83 30.83 9.47
C ILE A 5 10.97 30.03 8.50
N GLU A 6 11.59 29.22 7.65
CA GLU A 6 10.91 28.37 6.69
C GLU A 6 9.95 27.36 7.34
N LEU A 7 10.40 26.67 8.39
CA LEU A 7 9.55 25.77 9.17
C LEU A 7 8.41 26.53 9.86
N ALA A 8 8.66 27.72 10.41
CA ALA A 8 7.64 28.55 11.03
C ALA A 8 6.56 29.00 10.03
N LEU A 9 6.96 29.45 8.83
CA LEU A 9 6.04 29.81 7.75
C LEU A 9 5.16 28.62 7.36
N LEU A 10 5.74 27.42 7.27
CA LEU A 10 4.98 26.21 6.94
C LEU A 10 4.01 25.79 8.05
N ILE A 11 4.41 25.91 9.31
CA ILE A 11 3.53 25.65 10.47
C ILE A 11 2.35 26.64 10.44
N ILE A 12 2.62 27.93 10.21
CA ILE A 12 1.56 28.95 10.09
C ILE A 12 0.61 28.60 8.94
N ALA A 13 1.13 28.24 7.76
CA ALA A 13 0.31 27.83 6.62
C ALA A 13 -0.55 26.59 6.93
N SER A 14 0.00 25.63 7.68
CA SER A 14 -0.69 24.42 8.11
C SER A 14 -1.81 24.74 9.11
N VAL A 15 -1.54 25.62 10.09
CA VAL A 15 -2.56 26.09 11.05
C VAL A 15 -3.66 26.86 10.33
N ILE A 16 -3.33 27.73 9.38
CA ILE A 16 -4.32 28.43 8.54
C ILE A 16 -5.20 27.41 7.81
N TYR A 17 -4.61 26.38 7.17
CA TYR A 17 -5.36 25.32 6.51
C TYR A 17 -6.34 24.64 7.47
N PHE A 18 -5.87 24.25 8.65
CA PHE A 18 -6.70 23.62 9.67
C PHE A 18 -7.86 24.51 10.10
N CYS A 19 -7.58 25.79 10.39
CA CYS A 19 -8.61 26.76 10.75
C CYS A 19 -9.63 26.93 9.63
N VAL A 20 -9.20 27.12 8.38
CA VAL A 20 -10.13 27.28 7.24
C VAL A 20 -11.00 26.04 7.04
N THR A 21 -10.43 24.85 7.13
CA THR A 21 -11.16 23.60 6.87
C THR A 21 -12.04 23.16 8.03
N ARG A 22 -11.67 23.44 9.29
CA ARG A 22 -12.39 22.99 10.49
C ARG A 22 -13.28 24.04 11.13
N VAL A 23 -12.98 25.34 11.04
CA VAL A 23 -13.87 26.40 11.54
C VAL A 23 -15.14 26.52 10.68
N TYR A 24 -15.09 26.07 9.42
CA TYR A 24 -16.30 25.94 8.58
C TYR A 24 -17.18 24.74 8.96
N TRP A 25 -16.69 23.74 9.72
CA TRP A 25 -17.50 22.61 10.18
C TRP A 25 -18.50 23.00 11.28
N THR A 26 -18.25 24.06 12.03
CA THR A 26 -19.13 24.48 13.14
C THR A 26 -20.29 25.37 12.68
N ARG A 27 -20.36 25.74 11.39
CA ARG A 27 -21.54 26.38 10.81
C ARG A 27 -22.52 25.31 10.32
N ILE A 28 -23.15 24.63 11.26
CA ILE A 28 -24.42 23.93 11.00
C ILE A 28 -25.43 25.04 10.65
N PRO A 29 -26.05 25.06 9.45
CA PRO A 29 -27.17 25.96 9.23
C PRO A 29 -28.27 25.57 10.23
N PRO A 30 -28.95 26.53 10.89
CA PRO A 30 -30.07 26.19 11.76
C PRO A 30 -31.06 25.37 10.94
N HIS A 31 -31.55 24.29 11.55
CA HIS A 31 -32.65 23.50 11.03
C HIS A 31 -33.83 24.45 10.86
N ASP A 32 -34.18 24.80 9.62
CA ASP A 32 -35.37 25.59 9.34
C ASP A 32 -36.58 24.68 9.57
N ASP A 33 -37.06 24.65 10.81
CA ASP A 33 -38.39 24.14 11.18
C ASP A 33 -39.45 25.12 10.65
N SER A 34 -39.64 25.14 9.33
CA SER A 34 -40.82 25.73 8.69
C SER A 34 -41.74 24.64 8.17
N ALA A 35 -42.15 23.75 9.07
CA ALA A 35 -43.40 23.02 8.93
C ALA A 35 -44.56 23.96 9.25
N THR A 36 -44.84 24.90 8.34
CA THR A 36 -46.05 25.72 8.44
C THR A 36 -47.22 24.87 7.95
N GLN A 37 -48.06 24.46 8.90
CA GLN A 37 -49.42 24.01 8.66
C GLN A 37 -50.13 25.00 7.72
N GLN A 38 -50.61 24.53 6.57
CA GLN A 38 -51.79 25.09 5.93
C GLN A 38 -52.74 23.98 5.50
N THR A 39 -53.85 23.95 6.21
CA THR A 39 -55.04 23.14 6.01
C THR A 39 -55.92 23.69 4.89
N ASN A 40 -56.48 22.77 4.08
CA ASN A 40 -57.74 22.80 3.32
C ASN A 40 -58.02 23.86 2.24
N GLY A 41 -58.44 23.37 1.05
CA GLY A 41 -59.18 24.14 0.05
C GLY A 41 -59.36 23.48 -1.32
N GLN A 42 -60.40 22.65 -1.44
CA GLN A 42 -61.33 22.44 -2.59
C GLN A 42 -60.84 22.04 -4.02
N ASP A 43 -61.33 20.85 -4.41
CA ASP A 43 -61.89 20.38 -5.70
C ASP A 43 -61.60 21.11 -7.02
N ARG A 44 -61.10 20.33 -8.00
CA ARG A 44 -61.55 20.34 -9.41
C ARG A 44 -61.12 19.06 -10.15
N PRO A 45 -62.03 18.34 -10.86
CA PRO A 45 -61.67 17.19 -11.68
C PRO A 45 -61.59 17.55 -13.18
N ALA A 46 -60.52 17.14 -13.86
CA ALA A 46 -60.38 16.93 -15.31
C ALA A 46 -58.94 16.43 -15.55
N SER A 47 -58.57 15.48 -16.43
CA SER A 47 -59.20 14.69 -17.49
C SER A 47 -58.19 13.56 -17.83
N PRO A 48 -58.59 12.45 -18.49
CA PRO A 48 -57.73 11.27 -18.64
C PRO A 48 -56.78 11.42 -19.83
N GLY A 49 -55.46 11.41 -19.58
CA GLY A 49 -54.46 11.57 -20.63
C GLY A 49 -53.16 10.82 -20.35
N LEU A 50 -53.01 9.68 -21.05
CA LEU A 50 -51.77 9.00 -21.45
C LEU A 50 -50.66 8.80 -20.39
N VAL A 51 -50.62 7.56 -19.90
CA VAL A 51 -49.58 6.93 -19.07
C VAL A 51 -48.21 7.03 -19.75
N ALA A 52 -47.38 7.99 -19.34
CA ALA A 52 -45.93 7.92 -19.48
C ALA A 52 -45.38 7.10 -18.30
N ARG A 53 -44.83 5.95 -18.63
CA ARG A 53 -44.36 4.92 -17.71
C ARG A 53 -42.99 5.31 -17.13
N ASP A 54 -42.98 6.21 -16.15
CA ASP A 54 -41.79 6.44 -15.33
C ASP A 54 -41.73 5.44 -14.17
N ASN A 55 -40.70 4.61 -14.21
CA ASN A 55 -40.35 3.65 -13.17
C ASN A 55 -40.05 4.36 -11.85
N ARG A 56 -41.05 4.44 -10.98
CA ARG A 56 -40.88 4.70 -9.55
C ARG A 56 -40.17 3.50 -8.92
N ARG A 57 -38.84 3.45 -9.02
CA ARG A 57 -38.03 2.70 -8.05
C ARG A 57 -38.19 3.42 -6.72
N THR A 58 -38.93 2.81 -5.81
CA THR A 58 -38.91 3.09 -4.38
C THR A 58 -37.46 2.98 -3.91
N SER A 59 -36.79 4.13 -3.80
CA SER A 59 -35.51 4.21 -3.10
C SER A 59 -35.81 3.97 -1.63
N ASN A 60 -35.48 2.79 -1.13
CA ASN A 60 -35.35 2.56 0.30
C ASN A 60 -34.39 3.63 0.83
N LEU A 61 -34.93 4.55 1.63
CA LEU A 61 -34.19 5.55 2.39
C LEU A 61 -33.29 4.81 3.38
N VAL A 62 -32.07 4.49 2.94
CA VAL A 62 -30.95 4.33 3.86
C VAL A 62 -30.72 5.73 4.43
N PRO A 63 -30.69 5.91 5.77
CA PRO A 63 -30.41 7.21 6.34
C PRO A 63 -29.06 7.68 5.81
N ASN A 64 -29.03 8.86 5.19
CA ASN A 64 -27.82 9.51 4.70
C ASN A 64 -26.79 9.53 5.84
N VAL A 65 -25.76 8.69 5.72
CA VAL A 65 -24.52 8.84 6.50
C VAL A 65 -23.97 10.21 6.12
N ALA A 66 -24.11 11.15 7.05
CA ALA A 66 -23.54 12.50 7.13
C ALA A 66 -22.96 13.07 5.81
N SER A 67 -23.56 14.17 5.32
CA SER A 67 -23.07 14.96 4.19
C SER A 67 -21.53 15.08 4.18
N LYS A 68 -20.86 14.35 3.28
CA LYS A 68 -19.40 14.45 3.11
C LYS A 68 -19.06 15.88 2.65
N SER A 69 -18.45 16.63 3.56
CA SER A 69 -18.14 18.06 3.53
C SER A 69 -17.46 18.57 2.25
N ASN A 70 -17.86 19.77 1.80
CA ASN A 70 -17.38 20.54 0.64
C ASN A 70 -15.87 20.94 0.68
N TYR A 71 -15.07 20.43 1.62
CA TYR A 71 -13.74 20.97 1.96
C TYR A 71 -12.59 19.94 1.98
N ILE A 72 -12.81 18.71 1.52
CA ILE A 72 -11.71 17.71 1.44
C ILE A 72 -10.67 18.18 0.41
N GLY A 73 -9.41 18.31 0.82
CA GLY A 73 -8.30 18.59 -0.07
C GLY A 73 -8.00 17.41 -0.99
N PHE A 74 -7.65 17.68 -2.24
CA PHE A 74 -7.18 16.66 -3.18
C PHE A 74 -6.17 17.23 -4.17
N VAL A 75 -5.30 16.36 -4.68
CA VAL A 75 -4.30 16.68 -5.71
C VAL A 75 -5.00 17.15 -6.99
N TRP A 76 -4.45 18.18 -7.63
CA TRP A 76 -5.06 18.75 -8.82
C TRP A 76 -5.21 17.72 -9.95
N MET A 77 -6.34 17.79 -10.67
CA MET A 77 -6.69 16.85 -11.75
C MET A 77 -6.94 15.39 -11.27
N THR A 78 -7.14 15.20 -9.97
CA THR A 78 -7.62 13.95 -9.36
C THR A 78 -9.05 14.11 -8.82
N VAL A 79 -9.67 13.02 -8.39
CA VAL A 79 -11.05 13.02 -7.89
C VAL A 79 -11.06 12.52 -6.44
N PRO A 80 -11.86 13.11 -5.53
CA PRO A 80 -11.98 12.67 -4.13
C PRO A 80 -12.24 11.18 -3.96
N LYS A 81 -12.97 10.55 -4.90
CA LYS A 81 -13.21 9.11 -4.91
C LYS A 81 -11.95 8.23 -4.98
N ASN A 82 -10.82 8.79 -5.44
CA ASN A 82 -9.58 8.02 -5.52
C ASN A 82 -8.93 7.83 -4.13
N TYR A 83 -9.33 8.63 -3.15
CA TYR A 83 -8.77 8.61 -1.80
C TYR A 83 -9.55 7.65 -0.91
N ARG A 84 -8.91 7.21 0.17
CA ARG A 84 -9.56 6.42 1.22
C ARG A 84 -10.59 7.28 1.96
N ASP A 85 -11.73 6.68 2.26
CA ASP A 85 -12.74 7.33 3.09
C ASP A 85 -12.20 7.54 4.52
N SER A 86 -12.18 8.80 4.96
CA SER A 86 -11.66 9.22 6.26
C SER A 86 -12.37 10.51 6.70
N ALA A 87 -12.46 10.73 8.01
CA ALA A 87 -12.99 11.97 8.58
C ALA A 87 -12.05 13.18 8.40
N ASP A 88 -10.79 12.91 8.07
CA ASP A 88 -9.77 13.89 7.76
C ASP A 88 -9.02 13.50 6.49
N ASP A 89 -8.66 14.49 5.67
CA ASP A 89 -7.84 14.26 4.47
C ASP A 89 -6.37 14.00 4.82
N GLY A 90 -5.96 14.27 6.06
CA GLY A 90 -4.61 14.08 6.56
C GLY A 90 -3.64 15.14 6.05
N MET A 91 -4.11 16.24 5.46
CA MET A 91 -3.24 17.27 4.87
C MET A 91 -2.22 17.80 5.87
N LEU A 92 -2.60 18.04 7.13
CA LEU A 92 -1.67 18.45 8.20
C LEU A 92 -0.54 17.44 8.40
N PHE A 93 -0.88 16.15 8.42
CA PHE A 93 0.09 15.08 8.52
C PHE A 93 1.04 15.08 7.31
N GLY A 94 0.51 15.28 6.09
CA GLY A 94 1.31 15.39 4.86
C GLY A 94 2.25 16.59 4.83
N LEU A 95 1.80 17.76 5.30
CA LEU A 95 2.58 19.00 5.30
C LEU A 95 3.69 19.03 6.35
N LEU A 96 3.48 18.41 7.52
CA LEU A 96 4.39 18.56 8.65
C LEU A 96 5.35 17.37 8.81
N THR A 97 4.95 16.15 8.46
CA THR A 97 5.76 14.95 8.75
C THR A 97 7.12 14.97 8.06
N GLY A 98 7.16 15.30 6.76
CA GLY A 98 8.42 15.38 6.01
C GLY A 98 9.38 16.42 6.60
N PRO A 99 8.98 17.70 6.70
CA PRO A 99 9.82 18.77 7.26
C PRO A 99 10.25 18.53 8.70
N LEU A 100 9.36 18.03 9.57
CA LEU A 100 9.70 17.73 10.96
C LEU A 100 10.70 16.56 11.07
N MET A 101 10.52 15.51 10.27
CA MET A 101 11.47 14.39 10.21
C MET A 101 12.84 14.85 9.70
N SER A 102 12.88 15.64 8.62
CA SER A 102 14.12 16.22 8.10
C SER A 102 14.82 17.14 9.12
N ALA A 103 14.05 17.97 9.83
CA ALA A 103 14.58 18.86 10.86
C ALA A 103 15.12 18.08 12.07
N ALA A 104 14.44 17.00 12.47
CA ALA A 104 14.92 16.11 13.53
C ALA A 104 16.24 15.43 13.14
N LEU A 105 16.34 14.92 11.91
CA LEU A 105 17.58 14.33 11.39
C LEU A 105 18.72 15.36 11.34
N LEU A 106 18.43 16.57 10.88
CA LEU A 106 19.41 17.66 10.86
C LEU A 106 19.90 18.00 12.28
N TYR A 107 18.97 18.12 13.23
CA TYR A 107 19.30 18.38 14.63
C TYR A 107 20.23 17.31 15.22
N LEU A 108 19.95 16.03 14.95
CA LEU A 108 20.80 14.93 15.40
C LEU A 108 22.22 15.01 14.81
N SER A 109 22.35 15.32 13.52
CA SER A 109 23.67 15.46 12.89
C SER A 109 24.46 16.68 13.37
N GLU A 110 23.79 17.82 13.60
CA GLU A 110 24.43 19.03 14.13
C GLU A 110 24.88 18.80 15.58
N LYS A 111 24.06 18.13 16.40
CA LYS A 111 24.44 17.74 17.76
C LYS A 111 25.68 16.85 17.75
N ALA A 112 25.72 15.83 16.90
CA ALA A 112 26.88 14.95 16.78
C ALA A 112 28.15 15.68 16.32
N ALA A 113 28.01 16.67 15.42
CA ALA A 113 29.12 17.48 14.94
C ALA A 113 29.63 18.51 15.96
N ALA A 114 28.81 18.91 16.92
CA ALA A 114 29.16 19.89 17.95
C ALA A 114 29.91 19.29 19.15
N GLU A 115 29.91 17.96 19.32
CA GLU A 115 30.66 17.29 20.39
C GLU A 115 32.18 17.36 20.13
N SER A 116 32.97 17.32 21.21
CA SER A 116 34.44 17.45 21.16
C SER A 116 35.10 16.30 21.94
N PRO A 117 35.72 15.31 21.26
CA PRO A 117 35.81 15.16 19.81
C PRO A 117 34.44 14.85 19.16
N PRO A 118 34.26 15.11 17.86
CA PRO A 118 33.03 14.75 17.15
C PRO A 118 32.73 13.27 17.27
N LEU A 119 31.45 12.93 17.47
CA LEU A 119 31.00 11.54 17.55
C LEU A 119 31.31 10.79 16.25
N ASP A 120 31.59 9.49 16.37
CA ASP A 120 31.61 8.61 15.20
C ASP A 120 30.22 8.67 14.54
N PRO A 121 30.13 8.99 13.23
CA PRO A 121 28.85 9.05 12.54
C PRO A 121 28.07 7.73 12.58
N LEU A 122 28.74 6.58 12.72
CA LEU A 122 28.08 5.28 12.85
C LEU A 122 27.95 4.88 14.34
N PRO A 123 26.78 4.38 14.79
CA PRO A 123 26.66 3.85 16.14
C PRO A 123 27.56 2.63 16.33
N GLN A 124 28.18 2.49 17.52
CA GLN A 124 29.15 1.42 17.81
C GLN A 124 28.60 -0.02 17.62
N SER A 125 27.27 -0.19 17.66
CA SER A 125 26.61 -1.48 17.44
C SER A 125 26.53 -1.89 15.96
N TRP A 126 26.84 -0.99 15.03
CA TRP A 126 26.73 -1.22 13.60
C TRP A 126 28.00 -1.89 13.06
N ILE A 127 27.88 -3.16 12.69
CA ILE A 127 28.97 -3.93 12.08
C ILE A 127 28.90 -3.73 10.56
N ILE A 128 29.46 -2.62 10.11
CA ILE A 128 29.50 -2.22 8.70
C ILE A 128 30.80 -1.45 8.38
N GLU A 129 31.17 -1.45 7.09
CA GLU A 129 32.25 -0.63 6.56
C GLU A 129 32.02 0.87 6.83
N ARG A 130 33.12 1.63 6.96
CA ARG A 130 33.06 3.08 7.14
C ARG A 130 32.37 3.76 5.94
N PRO A 131 31.72 4.92 6.14
CA PRO A 131 31.08 5.64 5.06
C PRO A 131 32.09 6.08 4.00
N ASN A 132 31.70 6.00 2.72
CA ASN A 132 32.54 6.44 1.62
C ASN A 132 32.69 7.97 1.62
N VAL A 133 33.91 8.46 1.38
CA VAL A 133 34.23 9.89 1.27
C VAL A 133 34.90 10.14 -0.08
N LEU A 134 34.75 11.35 -0.63
CA LEU A 134 35.45 11.77 -1.85
C LEU A 134 36.79 12.41 -1.48
N ASP A 135 37.89 11.78 -1.87
CA ASP A 135 39.25 12.22 -1.53
C ASP A 135 39.81 13.29 -2.50
N GLY A 136 39.11 13.58 -3.60
CA GLY A 136 39.61 14.41 -4.69
C GLY A 136 39.40 15.92 -4.56
N SER A 137 38.87 16.42 -3.44
CA SER A 137 38.58 17.85 -3.27
C SER A 137 39.70 18.58 -2.53
N THR A 138 39.92 19.86 -2.85
CA THR A 138 40.94 20.71 -2.20
C THR A 138 40.73 20.85 -0.68
N TYR A 139 39.51 20.61 -0.20
CA TYR A 139 39.14 20.62 1.23
C TYR A 139 38.23 19.42 1.52
N PRO A 140 38.80 18.23 1.78
CA PRO A 140 38.02 17.01 1.98
C PRO A 140 37.12 17.16 3.21
N LEU A 141 35.81 17.05 2.98
CA LEU A 141 34.80 17.06 4.04
C LEU A 141 34.76 15.70 4.72
N THR A 142 34.68 15.69 6.04
CA THR A 142 34.39 14.45 6.78
C THR A 142 32.97 13.95 6.46
N ALA A 143 32.72 12.65 6.63
CA ALA A 143 31.39 12.06 6.39
C ALA A 143 30.29 12.75 7.22
N LEU A 144 30.59 13.15 8.46
CA LEU A 144 29.64 13.84 9.34
C LEU A 144 29.34 15.27 8.85
N GLN A 145 30.35 16.03 8.40
CA GLN A 145 30.15 17.36 7.83
C GLN A 145 29.35 17.30 6.52
N ALA A 146 29.66 16.33 5.65
CA ALA A 146 28.90 16.08 4.42
C ALA A 146 27.43 15.71 4.72
N LEU A 147 27.18 14.92 5.79
CA LEU A 147 25.85 14.56 6.24
C LEU A 147 25.06 15.77 6.74
N VAL A 148 25.67 16.66 7.52
CA VAL A 148 25.03 17.92 7.98
C VAL A 148 24.60 18.77 6.78
N LEU A 149 25.49 18.99 5.81
CA LEU A 149 25.17 19.75 4.60
C LEU A 149 24.05 19.10 3.79
N SER A 150 24.07 17.78 3.67
CA SER A 150 23.02 17.02 2.97
C SER A 150 21.68 17.10 3.71
N ARG A 151 21.66 17.05 5.04
CA ARG A 151 20.42 17.16 5.83
C ARG A 151 19.84 18.57 5.86
N ARG A 152 20.65 19.63 5.70
CA ARG A 152 20.14 20.98 5.42
C ARG A 152 19.37 21.03 4.11
N ASN A 153 19.93 20.43 3.06
CA ASN A 153 19.24 20.26 1.78
C ASN A 153 17.94 19.43 1.90
N LEU A 154 17.93 18.40 2.74
CA LEU A 154 16.73 17.59 2.99
C LEU A 154 15.57 18.41 3.57
N VAL A 155 15.87 19.38 4.45
CA VAL A 155 14.84 20.28 5.00
C VAL A 155 14.26 21.17 3.91
N ASP A 156 15.12 21.86 3.14
CA ASP A 156 14.71 22.69 1.99
C ASP A 156 13.87 21.88 0.98
N MET A 157 14.23 20.61 0.76
CA MET A 157 13.47 19.74 -0.14
C MET A 157 12.08 19.38 0.42
N ALA A 158 12.00 19.08 1.72
CA ALA A 158 10.74 18.70 2.37
C ALA A 158 9.71 19.83 2.38
N THR A 159 10.18 21.05 2.60
CA THR A 159 9.37 22.27 2.57
C THR A 159 8.95 22.62 1.14
N VAL A 160 9.82 22.43 0.12
CA VAL A 160 9.44 22.52 -1.30
C VAL A 160 8.30 21.55 -1.62
N CYS A 161 8.41 20.27 -1.22
CA CYS A 161 7.35 19.29 -1.42
C CYS A 161 6.04 19.73 -0.74
N SER A 162 6.12 20.28 0.47
CA SER A 162 4.95 20.77 1.21
C SER A 162 4.32 21.99 0.53
N THR A 163 5.12 22.93 0.02
CA THR A 163 4.63 24.07 -0.77
C THR A 163 3.94 23.60 -2.05
N ILE A 164 4.50 22.62 -2.75
CA ILE A 164 3.88 22.03 -3.94
C ILE A 164 2.53 21.39 -3.58
N LEU A 165 2.45 20.66 -2.46
CA LEU A 165 1.19 20.05 -2.02
C LEU A 165 0.11 21.11 -1.73
N ILE A 166 0.48 22.23 -1.09
CA ILE A 166 -0.43 23.37 -0.87
C ILE A 166 -0.91 23.92 -2.22
N VAL A 167 -0.01 24.11 -3.19
CA VAL A 167 -0.36 24.59 -4.54
C VAL A 167 -1.35 23.65 -5.22
N HIS A 168 -1.17 22.33 -5.10
CA HIS A 168 -2.12 21.33 -5.62
C HIS A 168 -3.51 21.49 -5.01
N VAL A 169 -3.62 21.60 -3.68
CA VAL A 169 -4.91 21.73 -3.00
C VAL A 169 -5.59 23.06 -3.33
N ILE A 170 -4.85 24.17 -3.33
CA ILE A 170 -5.36 25.49 -3.71
C ILE A 170 -5.83 25.47 -5.16
N ALA A 171 -5.04 24.91 -6.09
CA ALA A 171 -5.42 24.80 -7.49
C ALA A 171 -6.71 23.97 -7.66
N SER A 172 -6.84 22.85 -6.94
CA SER A 172 -8.06 22.03 -6.93
C SER A 172 -9.28 22.84 -6.51
N TRP A 173 -9.20 23.50 -5.36
CA TRP A 173 -10.29 24.34 -4.85
C TRP A 173 -10.64 25.49 -5.80
N MET A 174 -9.65 26.19 -6.35
CA MET A 174 -9.86 27.28 -7.30
C MET A 174 -10.55 26.80 -8.58
N THR A 175 -10.10 25.67 -9.14
CA THR A 175 -10.71 25.10 -10.36
C THR A 175 -12.12 24.62 -10.12
N GLU A 176 -12.37 23.95 -9.00
CA GLU A 176 -13.70 23.45 -8.64
C GLU A 176 -14.67 24.62 -8.36
N ARG A 177 -14.23 25.64 -7.61
CA ARG A 177 -15.03 26.84 -7.34
C ARG A 177 -15.39 27.58 -8.62
N ARG A 178 -14.47 27.71 -9.58
CA ARG A 178 -14.75 28.31 -10.90
C ARG A 178 -15.73 27.48 -11.70
N HIS A 179 -15.65 26.15 -11.63
CA HIS A 179 -16.51 25.26 -12.40
C HIS A 179 -17.94 25.22 -11.83
N ARG A 180 -18.09 25.16 -10.51
CA ARG A 180 -19.39 25.21 -9.81
C ARG A 180 -20.16 26.51 -10.02
N ARG A 181 -19.47 27.62 -10.33
CA ARG A 181 -20.13 28.87 -10.75
C ARG A 181 -20.85 28.74 -12.11
N LYS A 182 -20.42 27.82 -12.98
CA LYS A 182 -20.95 27.65 -14.34
C LYS A 182 -21.96 26.51 -14.44
N LEU A 183 -21.81 25.47 -13.62
CA LEU A 183 -22.61 24.25 -13.67
C LEU A 183 -23.05 23.86 -12.25
N LYS A 184 -24.34 23.57 -12.08
CA LYS A 184 -24.85 22.91 -10.86
C LYS A 184 -24.52 21.42 -10.96
N VAL A 185 -23.72 20.94 -10.03
CA VAL A 185 -23.25 19.56 -9.95
C VAL A 185 -23.77 18.98 -8.62
N PRO A 186 -24.29 17.74 -8.60
CA PRO A 186 -24.68 17.09 -7.36
C PRO A 186 -23.57 17.13 -6.30
N GLU A 187 -23.96 17.16 -5.02
CA GLU A 187 -23.00 17.17 -3.91
C GLU A 187 -22.10 15.91 -3.95
N GLY A 188 -20.79 16.10 -3.78
CA GLY A 188 -19.80 15.01 -3.80
C GLY A 188 -19.26 14.63 -5.19
N GLU A 189 -19.84 15.09 -6.29
CA GLU A 189 -19.30 14.87 -7.65
C GLU A 189 -18.38 16.02 -8.08
N VAL A 190 -17.22 15.68 -8.65
CA VAL A 190 -16.26 16.64 -9.23
C VAL A 190 -16.35 16.59 -10.75
N SER A 191 -16.90 17.64 -11.36
CA SER A 191 -17.04 17.74 -12.83
C SER A 191 -15.97 18.60 -13.50
N SER A 192 -15.12 19.29 -12.72
CA SER A 192 -13.99 20.08 -13.23
C SER A 192 -12.92 19.22 -13.92
N VAL A 193 -12.84 17.94 -13.54
CA VAL A 193 -11.87 16.99 -14.07
C VAL A 193 -12.39 16.36 -15.38
N PRO A 194 -11.65 16.42 -16.51
CA PRO A 194 -12.09 15.83 -17.76
C PRO A 194 -12.31 14.31 -17.66
N ARG A 195 -13.39 13.82 -18.29
CA ARG A 195 -13.69 12.38 -18.37
C ARG A 195 -12.75 11.61 -19.30
N LYS A 196 -12.24 12.26 -20.35
CA LYS A 196 -11.30 11.64 -21.30
C LYS A 196 -9.91 11.53 -20.67
N GLU A 197 -9.40 10.31 -20.58
CA GLU A 197 -8.14 9.99 -19.91
C GLU A 197 -6.95 10.79 -20.48
N THR A 198 -6.82 10.84 -21.81
CA THR A 198 -5.70 11.52 -22.46
C THR A 198 -5.67 13.01 -22.17
N ARG A 199 -6.83 13.68 -22.18
CA ARG A 199 -6.94 15.10 -21.87
C ARG A 199 -6.60 15.37 -20.40
N ARG A 200 -7.05 14.50 -19.50
CA ARG A 200 -6.78 14.59 -18.06
C ARG A 200 -5.28 14.45 -17.75
N THR A 201 -4.62 13.45 -18.33
CA THR A 201 -3.17 13.25 -18.18
C THR A 201 -2.39 14.42 -18.78
N TYR A 202 -2.75 14.87 -19.99
CA TYR A 202 -2.11 16.02 -20.63
C TYR A 202 -2.13 17.28 -19.75
N LEU A 203 -3.30 17.62 -19.19
CA LEU A 203 -3.41 18.78 -18.31
C LEU A 203 -2.58 18.61 -17.04
N SER A 204 -2.57 17.42 -16.43
CA SER A 204 -1.76 17.12 -15.25
C SER A 204 -0.25 17.28 -15.53
N VAL A 205 0.22 16.84 -16.69
CA VAL A 205 1.62 17.03 -17.13
C VAL A 205 1.93 18.50 -17.31
N LEU A 206 1.06 19.26 -17.98
CA LEU A 206 1.25 20.70 -18.18
C LEU A 206 1.34 21.44 -16.83
N PHE A 207 0.44 21.14 -15.91
CA PHE A 207 0.47 21.73 -14.56
C PHE A 207 1.74 21.36 -13.79
N THR A 208 2.19 20.11 -13.89
CA THR A 208 3.44 19.65 -13.27
C THR A 208 4.63 20.46 -13.77
N LEU A 209 4.72 20.69 -15.08
CA LEU A 209 5.76 21.53 -15.68
C LEU A 209 5.66 23.00 -15.22
N SER A 210 4.45 23.56 -15.22
CA SER A 210 4.21 24.95 -14.79
C SER A 210 4.56 25.18 -13.32
N VAL A 211 4.14 24.29 -12.42
CA VAL A 211 4.46 24.40 -10.99
C VAL A 211 5.95 24.20 -10.74
N SER A 212 6.60 23.28 -11.46
CA SER A 212 8.05 23.05 -11.30
C SER A 212 8.86 24.25 -11.78
N LEU A 213 8.47 24.88 -12.90
CA LEU A 213 9.08 26.12 -13.36
C LEU A 213 8.84 27.27 -12.37
N TRP A 214 7.62 27.38 -11.83
CA TRP A 214 7.29 28.39 -10.82
C TRP A 214 8.14 28.24 -9.56
N VAL A 215 8.28 27.02 -9.01
CA VAL A 215 9.13 26.77 -7.84
C VAL A 215 10.60 27.14 -8.14
N LEU A 216 11.10 26.81 -9.32
CA LEU A 216 12.45 27.20 -9.75
C LEU A 216 12.61 28.73 -9.80
N CYS A 217 11.64 29.44 -10.38
CA CYS A 217 11.62 30.90 -10.43
C CYS A 217 11.56 31.51 -9.02
N VAL A 218 10.75 30.94 -8.11
CA VAL A 218 10.70 31.38 -6.70
C VAL A 218 12.06 31.22 -6.04
N ARG A 219 12.73 30.07 -6.22
CA ARG A 219 14.08 29.87 -5.68
C ARG A 219 15.06 30.91 -6.23
N ILE A 220 15.03 31.20 -7.54
CA ILE A 220 15.91 32.21 -8.15
C ILE A 220 15.61 33.59 -7.54
N ALA A 221 14.34 33.98 -7.46
CA ALA A 221 13.94 35.26 -6.88
C ALA A 221 14.36 35.39 -5.40
N LEU A 222 14.24 34.33 -4.60
CA LEU A 222 14.71 34.31 -3.21
C LEU A 222 16.22 34.52 -3.11
N SER A 223 16.98 33.95 -4.05
CA SER A 223 18.43 34.18 -4.15
C SER A 223 18.76 35.64 -4.47
N GLU A 224 18.08 36.24 -5.45
CA GLU A 224 18.26 37.66 -5.82
C GLU A 224 17.89 38.60 -4.66
N MET A 225 16.84 38.26 -3.92
CA MET A 225 16.40 39.01 -2.72
C MET A 225 17.30 38.77 -1.49
N ARG A 226 18.36 37.96 -1.60
CA ARG A 226 19.26 37.57 -0.50
C ARG A 226 18.53 36.94 0.69
N LEU A 227 17.41 36.24 0.41
CA LEU A 227 16.66 35.47 1.39
C LEU A 227 17.22 34.04 1.44
N GLY A 228 17.59 33.57 2.63
CA GLY A 228 18.22 32.26 2.82
C GLY A 228 17.27 31.05 2.74
N ILE A 229 16.06 31.23 2.19
CA ILE A 229 15.08 30.16 1.99
C ILE A 229 15.43 29.38 0.72
N TRP A 230 15.44 28.06 0.78
CA TRP A 230 15.77 27.15 -0.35
C TRP A 230 17.16 27.35 -0.96
N GLN A 231 18.13 27.82 -0.18
CA GLN A 231 19.50 28.05 -0.67
C GLN A 231 20.41 26.83 -0.52
N ASN A 232 20.03 25.81 0.26
CA ASN A 232 20.78 24.55 0.37
C ASN A 232 20.43 23.57 -0.76
N ILE A 233 19.41 23.86 -1.57
CA ILE A 233 19.00 23.05 -2.73
C ILE A 233 19.48 23.62 -4.06
N ASN A 234 20.08 22.77 -4.89
CA ASN A 234 20.60 23.18 -6.20
C ASN A 234 19.48 23.37 -7.22
N TYR A 235 19.73 24.15 -8.28
CA TYR A 235 18.71 24.49 -9.28
C TYR A 235 18.18 23.26 -10.02
N TYR A 236 19.06 22.28 -10.29
CA TYR A 236 18.66 21.03 -10.89
C TYR A 236 17.87 20.14 -9.92
N GLU A 237 18.26 20.10 -8.64
CA GLU A 237 17.61 19.27 -7.62
C GLU A 237 16.20 19.76 -7.34
N ILE A 238 15.99 21.07 -7.23
CA ILE A 238 14.65 21.62 -6.99
C ILE A 238 13.70 21.32 -8.16
N LEU A 239 14.22 21.35 -9.40
CA LEU A 239 13.46 21.00 -10.60
C LEU A 239 13.12 19.49 -10.62
N VAL A 240 14.10 18.62 -10.37
CA VAL A 240 13.90 17.15 -10.34
C VAL A 240 12.95 16.77 -9.19
N CYS A 241 13.16 17.34 -8.01
CA CYS A 241 12.30 17.19 -6.84
C CYS A 241 10.85 17.55 -7.18
N ALA A 242 10.62 18.75 -7.73
CA ALA A 242 9.29 19.24 -8.04
C ALA A 242 8.58 18.39 -9.10
N MET A 243 9.31 17.98 -10.16
CA MET A 243 8.76 17.12 -11.20
C MET A 243 8.40 15.73 -10.68
N PHE A 244 9.32 15.09 -9.96
CA PHE A 244 9.15 13.72 -9.49
C PHE A 244 8.14 13.60 -8.36
N PHE A 245 8.10 14.55 -7.42
CA PHE A 245 7.11 14.54 -6.34
C PHE A 245 5.68 14.62 -6.90
N GLN A 246 5.43 15.52 -7.83
CA GLN A 246 4.11 15.68 -8.48
C GLN A 246 3.74 14.47 -9.35
N PHE A 247 4.70 13.94 -10.11
CA PHE A 247 4.52 12.70 -10.85
C PHE A 247 4.14 11.53 -9.92
N SER A 248 4.86 11.40 -8.81
CA SER A 248 4.63 10.34 -7.82
C SER A 248 3.27 10.48 -7.15
N LEU A 249 2.83 11.69 -6.80
CA LEU A 249 1.48 11.97 -6.28
C LEU A 249 0.42 11.46 -7.26
N TYR A 250 0.55 11.85 -8.53
CA TYR A 250 -0.43 11.53 -9.57
C TYR A 250 -0.48 10.03 -9.92
N VAL A 251 0.66 9.36 -9.99
CA VAL A 251 0.72 7.93 -10.30
C VAL A 251 0.27 7.09 -9.12
N SER A 252 0.74 7.40 -7.90
CA SER A 252 0.44 6.61 -6.70
C SER A 252 -1.04 6.61 -6.35
N ILE A 253 -1.72 7.76 -6.44
CA ILE A 253 -3.17 7.85 -6.18
C ILE A 253 -4.02 7.07 -7.20
N ARG A 254 -3.48 6.81 -8.40
CA ARG A 254 -4.16 6.03 -9.44
C ARG A 254 -3.91 4.55 -9.32
N MET A 255 -2.70 4.16 -8.91
CA MET A 255 -2.37 2.76 -8.68
C MET A 255 -3.03 2.22 -7.40
N ALA A 256 -3.07 3.03 -6.34
CA ALA A 256 -3.62 2.68 -5.03
C ALA A 256 -4.96 3.40 -4.78
N HIS A 257 -5.94 3.20 -5.67
CA HIS A 257 -7.28 3.76 -5.53
C HIS A 257 -7.92 3.30 -4.21
N HIS A 258 -8.50 4.24 -3.44
CA HIS A 258 -9.00 4.06 -2.07
C HIS A 258 -7.95 3.59 -1.03
N GLY A 259 -6.65 3.60 -1.37
CA GLY A 259 -5.58 3.16 -0.45
C GLY A 259 -5.11 4.24 0.51
N PHE A 260 -4.94 5.48 0.00
CA PHE A 260 -4.31 6.57 0.76
C PHE A 260 -5.30 7.70 1.09
N THR A 261 -5.13 8.30 2.27
CA THR A 261 -5.53 9.70 2.51
C THR A 261 -4.57 10.66 1.77
N LEU A 262 -4.94 11.94 1.61
CA LEU A 262 -4.07 12.92 0.96
C LEU A 262 -2.72 13.06 1.71
N GLY A 263 -2.78 13.06 3.04
CA GLY A 263 -1.60 13.11 3.91
C GLY A 263 -0.66 11.92 3.76
N GLU A 264 -1.19 10.70 3.87
CA GLU A 264 -0.40 9.48 3.72
C GLU A 264 0.24 9.40 2.34
N LEU A 265 -0.50 9.77 1.29
CA LEU A 265 0.02 9.86 -0.08
C LEU A 265 1.21 10.82 -0.16
N ALA A 266 1.08 12.02 0.42
CA ALA A 266 2.15 13.01 0.40
C ALA A 266 3.42 12.54 1.11
N VAL A 267 3.30 11.87 2.27
CA VAL A 267 4.46 11.33 3.00
C VAL A 267 5.14 10.21 2.20
N VAL A 268 4.37 9.31 1.60
CA VAL A 268 4.91 8.23 0.75
C VAL A 268 5.64 8.81 -0.47
N CYS A 269 5.05 9.80 -1.15
CA CYS A 269 5.67 10.45 -2.29
C CYS A 269 6.90 11.28 -1.89
N PHE A 270 6.90 11.91 -0.72
CA PHE A 270 8.09 12.58 -0.18
C PHE A 270 9.24 11.58 0.01
N GLY A 271 8.99 10.45 0.68
CA GLY A 271 9.98 9.38 0.84
C GLY A 271 10.49 8.83 -0.49
N ALA A 272 9.62 8.67 -1.49
CA ALA A 272 10.04 8.28 -2.84
C ALA A 272 10.96 9.32 -3.49
N THR A 273 10.67 10.62 -3.34
CA THR A 273 11.51 11.71 -3.87
C THR A 273 12.88 11.76 -3.20
N VAL A 274 12.94 11.55 -1.87
CA VAL A 274 14.18 11.43 -1.10
C VAL A 274 15.06 10.31 -1.68
N LEU A 275 14.49 9.12 -1.85
CA LEU A 275 15.21 7.95 -2.36
C LEU A 275 15.69 8.15 -3.81
N LEU A 276 14.89 8.80 -4.65
CA LEU A 276 15.31 9.12 -6.02
C LEU A 276 16.51 10.06 -6.03
N LEU A 277 16.47 11.13 -5.23
CA LEU A 277 17.55 12.11 -5.20
C LEU A 277 18.84 11.53 -4.59
N GLU A 278 18.74 10.66 -3.58
CA GLU A 278 19.92 9.91 -3.10
C GLU A 278 20.49 8.99 -4.19
N ALA A 279 19.63 8.26 -4.92
CA ALA A 279 20.06 7.41 -6.03
C ALA A 279 20.78 8.21 -7.12
N MET A 280 20.22 9.38 -7.46
CA MET A 280 20.78 10.29 -8.46
C MET A 280 22.11 10.90 -7.97
N ASN A 281 22.17 11.37 -6.73
CA ASN A 281 23.38 11.98 -6.18
C ASN A 281 24.53 10.97 -6.00
N LEU A 282 24.24 9.73 -5.61
CA LEU A 282 25.23 8.64 -5.60
C LEU A 282 25.75 8.34 -7.01
N THR A 283 24.85 8.30 -7.98
CA THR A 283 25.22 8.09 -9.39
C THR A 283 26.10 9.24 -9.89
N ILE A 284 25.70 10.49 -9.65
CA ILE A 284 26.46 11.69 -10.07
C ILE A 284 27.85 11.69 -9.41
N ALA A 285 27.95 11.45 -8.10
CA ALA A 285 29.23 11.40 -7.39
C ALA A 285 30.19 10.35 -7.97
N ARG A 286 29.65 9.27 -8.57
CA ARG A 286 30.43 8.22 -9.21
C ARG A 286 30.81 8.54 -10.66
N ILE A 287 29.92 9.20 -11.43
CA ILE A 287 30.21 9.60 -12.82
C ILE A 287 31.22 10.75 -12.86
N TRP A 288 31.01 11.76 -12.03
CA TRP A 288 31.72 13.03 -12.14
C TRP A 288 32.30 13.49 -10.79
N PRO A 289 33.25 12.74 -10.22
CA PRO A 289 33.78 13.01 -8.87
C PRO A 289 34.48 14.38 -8.76
N VAL A 290 34.87 14.98 -9.88
CA VAL A 290 35.56 16.29 -9.92
C VAL A 290 34.60 17.47 -9.69
N THR A 291 33.31 17.35 -10.02
CA THR A 291 32.35 18.47 -9.87
C THR A 291 31.62 18.46 -8.53
N THR A 292 31.64 17.34 -7.81
CA THR A 292 31.01 17.19 -6.50
C THR A 292 32.07 17.20 -5.40
N SER A 293 31.99 18.15 -4.46
CA SER A 293 32.93 18.22 -3.34
C SER A 293 32.71 17.13 -2.27
N PHE A 294 31.50 16.56 -2.18
CA PHE A 294 31.15 15.48 -1.25
C PHE A 294 30.00 14.63 -1.80
N ILE A 295 29.80 13.44 -1.22
CA ILE A 295 28.66 12.56 -1.54
C ILE A 295 27.41 13.10 -0.85
N LYS A 296 26.46 13.60 -1.63
CA LYS A 296 25.23 14.21 -1.11
C LYS A 296 24.12 13.17 -0.87
N THR A 297 24.22 12.48 0.26
CA THR A 297 23.19 11.55 0.75
C THR A 297 22.66 11.99 2.10
N TYR A 298 21.39 11.75 2.35
CA TYR A 298 20.71 12.19 3.59
C TYR A 298 20.99 11.23 4.77
N ARG A 299 21.57 10.08 4.44
CA ARG A 299 22.12 9.04 5.31
C ARG A 299 23.57 8.78 4.96
N LEU A 300 24.28 8.04 5.80
CA LEU A 300 25.69 7.80 5.57
C LEU A 300 25.88 6.95 4.30
N PRO A 301 26.85 7.31 3.42
CA PRO A 301 27.12 6.59 2.18
C PRO A 301 27.83 5.25 2.44
N THR A 302 27.11 4.33 3.08
CA THR A 302 27.55 2.95 3.36
C THR A 302 27.01 1.99 2.30
N PRO A 303 27.53 0.75 2.21
CA PRO A 303 26.95 -0.28 1.37
C PRO A 303 25.44 -0.51 1.65
N LEU A 304 25.00 -0.36 2.91
CA LEU A 304 23.60 -0.53 3.30
C LEU A 304 22.67 0.44 2.57
N LEU A 305 23.08 1.71 2.41
CA LEU A 305 22.32 2.70 1.66
C LEU A 305 22.21 2.32 0.18
N ILE A 306 23.31 1.84 -0.41
CA ILE A 306 23.34 1.40 -1.82
C ILE A 306 22.37 0.23 -2.02
N TYR A 307 22.41 -0.78 -1.15
CA TYR A 307 21.47 -1.91 -1.22
C TYR A 307 20.03 -1.48 -0.98
N GLN A 308 19.78 -0.54 -0.07
CA GLN A 308 18.42 -0.06 0.17
C GLN A 308 17.85 0.64 -1.06
N ILE A 309 18.66 1.46 -1.75
CA ILE A 309 18.26 2.11 -3.00
C ILE A 309 18.07 1.06 -4.11
N ALA A 310 18.92 0.04 -4.17
CA ALA A 310 18.79 -1.06 -5.11
C ALA A 310 17.53 -1.92 -4.86
N LEU A 311 17.14 -2.12 -3.59
CA LEU A 311 16.02 -2.99 -3.23
C LEU A 311 14.68 -2.25 -3.26
N ILE A 312 14.57 -1.09 -2.60
CA ILE A 312 13.30 -0.37 -2.45
C ILE A 312 12.92 0.32 -3.78
N PRO A 313 13.60 1.40 -4.24
CA PRO A 313 13.37 1.96 -5.58
C PRO A 313 13.52 0.95 -6.70
N GLY A 314 14.50 0.04 -6.63
CA GLY A 314 14.71 -0.95 -7.69
C GLY A 314 13.53 -1.91 -7.86
N SER A 315 12.90 -2.37 -6.78
CA SER A 315 11.69 -3.20 -6.88
C SER A 315 10.52 -2.45 -7.56
N LEU A 316 10.37 -1.15 -7.29
CA LEU A 316 9.37 -0.31 -7.95
C LEU A 316 9.70 -0.09 -9.43
N LEU A 317 10.99 0.12 -9.76
CA LEU A 317 11.47 0.28 -11.14
C LEU A 317 11.18 -0.97 -11.98
N VAL A 318 11.36 -2.17 -11.42
CA VAL A 318 10.98 -3.43 -12.09
C VAL A 318 9.50 -3.42 -12.48
N GLY A 319 8.62 -3.00 -11.58
CA GLY A 319 7.19 -2.89 -11.86
C GLY A 319 6.86 -1.88 -12.96
N VAL A 320 7.55 -0.73 -12.98
CA VAL A 320 7.38 0.30 -14.02
C VAL A 320 7.83 -0.22 -15.38
N LEU A 321 9.02 -0.81 -15.48
CA LEU A 321 9.58 -1.33 -16.72
C LEU A 321 8.77 -2.51 -17.28
N LEU A 322 8.23 -3.37 -16.42
CA LEU A 322 7.42 -4.52 -16.82
C LEU A 322 5.91 -4.23 -16.82
N SER A 323 5.51 -2.96 -16.67
CA SER A 323 4.11 -2.55 -16.59
C SER A 323 3.23 -3.00 -17.78
N PRO A 324 3.71 -3.07 -19.05
CA PRO A 324 2.89 -3.57 -20.15
C PRO A 324 2.52 -5.06 -19.99
N LEU A 325 3.45 -5.88 -19.51
CA LEU A 325 3.23 -7.31 -19.24
C LEU A 325 2.26 -7.50 -18.08
N LEU A 326 2.42 -6.72 -17.01
CA LEU A 326 1.55 -6.72 -15.85
C LEU A 326 0.12 -6.33 -16.22
N TYR A 327 -0.05 -5.25 -16.99
CA TYR A 327 -1.35 -4.81 -17.50
C TYR A 327 -2.03 -5.89 -18.35
N LEU A 328 -1.31 -6.48 -19.30
CA LEU A 328 -1.85 -7.52 -20.17
C LEU A 328 -2.24 -8.78 -19.38
N SER A 329 -1.42 -9.15 -18.39
CA SER A 329 -1.72 -10.27 -17.50
C SER A 329 -3.05 -10.07 -16.76
N ARG A 330 -3.27 -8.88 -16.18
CA ARG A 330 -4.53 -8.53 -15.51
C ARG A 330 -5.71 -8.51 -16.46
N HIS A 331 -5.53 -7.92 -17.65
CA HIS A 331 -6.57 -7.84 -18.66
C HIS A 331 -7.07 -9.24 -19.05
N ILE A 332 -6.17 -10.18 -19.32
CA ILE A 332 -6.52 -11.57 -19.64
C ILE A 332 -7.12 -12.29 -18.42
N ALA A 333 -6.61 -12.04 -17.22
CA ALA A 333 -7.14 -12.65 -16.01
C ALA A 333 -8.63 -12.30 -15.79
N GLN A 334 -9.02 -11.04 -16.05
CA GLN A 334 -10.39 -10.55 -15.85
C GLN A 334 -11.42 -11.05 -16.88
N GLN A 335 -10.98 -11.56 -18.04
CA GLN A 335 -11.92 -12.05 -19.07
C GLN A 335 -12.63 -13.33 -18.59
N PRO A 336 -13.98 -13.39 -18.58
CA PRO A 336 -14.71 -14.57 -18.14
C PRO A 336 -14.48 -15.75 -19.08
N VAL A 337 -14.14 -16.91 -18.52
CA VAL A 337 -13.77 -18.12 -19.30
C VAL A 337 -14.90 -18.55 -20.25
N ARG A 338 -16.16 -18.34 -19.85
CA ARG A 338 -17.35 -18.67 -20.66
C ARG A 338 -17.43 -17.90 -21.99
N ARG A 339 -16.75 -16.75 -22.11
CA ARG A 339 -16.76 -15.93 -23.34
C ARG A 339 -15.61 -16.27 -24.28
N LEU A 340 -14.74 -17.22 -23.93
CA LEU A 340 -13.57 -17.58 -24.72
C LEU A 340 -13.84 -18.83 -25.54
N ARG A 341 -13.56 -18.75 -26.84
CA ARG A 341 -13.68 -19.87 -27.78
C ARG A 341 -12.70 -21.02 -27.46
N TYR A 342 -11.55 -20.71 -26.86
CA TYR A 342 -10.51 -21.68 -26.49
C TYR A 342 -9.98 -21.44 -25.06
N PRO A 343 -10.50 -22.16 -24.04
CA PRO A 343 -10.13 -21.95 -22.64
C PRO A 343 -8.68 -22.36 -22.34
N GLU A 344 -8.16 -23.39 -22.99
CA GLU A 344 -6.79 -23.89 -22.82
C GLU A 344 -5.72 -22.85 -23.24
N GLN A 345 -6.00 -22.09 -24.30
CA GLN A 345 -5.09 -21.04 -24.78
C GLN A 345 -4.96 -19.91 -23.76
N LYS A 346 -6.01 -19.62 -22.98
CA LYS A 346 -5.97 -18.62 -21.90
C LYS A 346 -4.92 -18.99 -20.84
N GLN A 347 -4.88 -20.26 -20.41
CA GLN A 347 -3.93 -20.72 -19.40
C GLN A 347 -2.50 -20.65 -19.94
N ARG A 348 -2.27 -21.05 -21.20
CA ARG A 348 -0.96 -20.93 -21.85
C ARG A 348 -0.47 -19.49 -21.92
N HIS A 349 -1.31 -18.54 -22.35
CA HIS A 349 -0.95 -17.12 -22.40
C HIS A 349 -0.65 -16.54 -21.01
N ARG A 350 -1.44 -16.90 -19.99
CA ARG A 350 -1.15 -16.48 -18.60
C ARG A 350 0.19 -17.01 -18.09
N ARG A 351 0.52 -18.27 -18.40
CA ARG A 351 1.81 -18.88 -18.05
C ARG A 351 2.96 -18.18 -18.76
N LEU A 352 2.83 -17.90 -20.06
CA LEU A 352 3.86 -17.22 -20.85
C LEU A 352 4.09 -15.79 -20.36
N LEU A 353 3.03 -15.03 -20.07
CA LEU A 353 3.14 -13.66 -19.53
C LEU A 353 3.74 -13.64 -18.13
N ALA A 354 3.38 -14.59 -17.28
CA ALA A 354 3.99 -14.73 -15.96
C ALA A 354 5.47 -15.12 -16.07
N LEU A 355 5.82 -16.06 -16.96
CA LEU A 355 7.21 -16.41 -17.24
C LEU A 355 8.00 -15.20 -17.75
N GLY A 356 7.43 -14.43 -18.69
CA GLY A 356 8.03 -13.20 -19.19
C GLY A 356 8.25 -12.15 -18.09
N PHE A 357 7.29 -11.99 -17.18
CA PHE A 357 7.45 -11.12 -16.01
C PHE A 357 8.56 -11.62 -15.07
N TYR A 358 8.57 -12.89 -14.68
CA TYR A 358 9.58 -13.42 -13.75
C TYR A 358 10.99 -13.40 -14.37
N ALA A 359 11.12 -13.82 -15.63
CA ALA A 359 12.40 -13.75 -16.36
C ALA A 359 12.86 -12.30 -16.53
N GLY A 360 11.96 -11.39 -16.89
CA GLY A 360 12.24 -9.96 -16.99
C GLY A 360 12.66 -9.36 -15.65
N ALA A 361 12.01 -9.74 -14.55
CA ALA A 361 12.36 -9.28 -13.21
C ALA A 361 13.76 -9.75 -12.81
N VAL A 362 14.08 -11.02 -13.05
CA VAL A 362 15.44 -11.57 -12.81
C VAL A 362 16.48 -10.85 -13.67
N LEU A 363 16.19 -10.58 -14.95
CA LEU A 363 17.09 -9.85 -15.85
C LEU A 363 17.33 -8.42 -15.38
N ILE A 364 16.28 -7.69 -14.97
CA ILE A 364 16.43 -6.30 -14.49
C ILE A 364 17.16 -6.26 -13.15
N VAL A 365 16.86 -7.19 -12.23
CA VAL A 365 17.50 -7.27 -10.92
C VAL A 365 18.98 -7.67 -11.03
N GLY A 366 19.30 -8.72 -11.81
CA GLY A 366 20.68 -9.17 -11.99
C GLY A 366 21.49 -8.27 -12.93
N GLY A 367 20.85 -7.75 -13.97
CA GLY A 367 21.44 -6.88 -14.98
C GLY A 367 21.43 -5.41 -14.54
N LEU A 368 20.36 -4.68 -14.84
CA LEU A 368 20.31 -3.22 -14.64
C LEU A 368 20.64 -2.80 -13.19
N ILE A 369 19.94 -3.36 -12.21
CA ILE A 369 20.10 -3.00 -10.80
C ILE A 369 21.39 -3.60 -10.23
N GLY A 370 21.69 -4.87 -10.55
CA GLY A 370 22.88 -5.57 -10.08
C GLY A 370 24.18 -4.94 -10.59
N LEU A 371 24.24 -4.59 -11.87
CA LEU A 371 25.40 -3.91 -12.46
C LEU A 371 25.56 -2.49 -11.92
N TRP A 372 24.46 -1.74 -11.74
CA TRP A 372 24.50 -0.42 -11.08
C TRP A 372 25.03 -0.52 -9.64
N THR A 373 24.55 -1.50 -8.88
CA THR A 373 25.02 -1.77 -7.50
C THR A 373 26.50 -2.13 -7.48
N ARG A 374 26.94 -3.03 -8.38
CA ARG A 374 28.35 -3.41 -8.54
C ARG A 374 29.24 -2.22 -8.84
N TRP A 375 28.78 -1.33 -9.72
CA TRP A 375 29.52 -0.13 -10.11
C TRP A 375 29.67 0.87 -8.95
N LEU A 376 28.61 1.06 -8.15
CA LEU A 376 28.66 1.90 -6.95
C LEU A 376 29.52 1.31 -5.83
N LEU A 377 29.57 -0.02 -5.67
CA LEU A 377 30.41 -0.70 -4.67
C LEU A 377 31.90 -0.77 -5.03
N GLY A 378 32.32 -0.13 -6.14
CA GLY A 378 33.72 -0.16 -6.57
C GLY A 378 34.10 -1.44 -7.29
N SER A 379 33.22 -1.95 -8.16
CA SER A 379 33.40 -3.20 -8.93
C SER A 379 33.34 -4.49 -8.11
N ARG A 380 33.00 -4.40 -6.82
CA ARG A 380 32.74 -5.56 -5.95
C ARG A 380 31.44 -6.24 -6.38
N ASP A 381 31.47 -7.58 -6.40
CA ASP A 381 30.27 -8.34 -6.75
C ASP A 381 29.22 -8.23 -5.62
N PRO A 382 28.01 -7.71 -5.91
CA PRO A 382 27.01 -7.45 -4.87
C PRO A 382 26.43 -8.74 -4.30
N TRP A 383 26.33 -9.81 -5.09
CA TRP A 383 25.76 -11.07 -4.64
C TRP A 383 26.73 -11.79 -3.71
N LEU A 384 28.01 -11.82 -4.08
CA LEU A 384 29.05 -12.37 -3.23
C LEU A 384 29.25 -11.54 -1.96
N TRP A 385 29.21 -10.21 -2.07
CA TRP A 385 29.25 -9.33 -0.89
C TRP A 385 28.10 -9.68 0.07
N ALA A 386 26.86 -9.76 -0.42
CA ALA A 386 25.72 -10.09 0.43
C ALA A 386 25.86 -11.49 1.06
N LEU A 387 26.34 -12.48 0.30
CA LEU A 387 26.53 -13.85 0.76
C LEU A 387 27.58 -13.95 1.87
N PHE A 388 28.76 -13.35 1.67
CA PHE A 388 29.83 -13.37 2.67
C PHE A 388 29.51 -12.48 3.86
N TRP A 389 28.83 -11.36 3.64
CA TRP A 389 28.41 -10.47 4.71
C TRP A 389 27.41 -11.14 5.65
N ILE A 390 26.59 -12.09 5.19
CA ILE A 390 25.78 -12.94 6.09
C ILE A 390 26.66 -13.69 7.10
N LEU A 391 27.93 -13.98 6.81
CA LEU A 391 28.86 -14.66 7.74
C LEU A 391 29.72 -13.70 8.57
N GLU A 392 29.66 -12.39 8.32
CA GLU A 392 30.45 -11.34 9.00
C GLU A 392 29.70 -10.71 10.19
N GLY A 393 29.05 -11.54 11.01
CA GLY A 393 28.43 -11.09 12.26
C GLY A 393 29.45 -10.98 13.43
N LYS A 394 28.96 -10.65 14.64
CA LYS A 394 29.77 -10.73 15.89
C LYS A 394 30.47 -12.08 16.01
N THR A 395 29.77 -13.14 15.61
CA THR A 395 30.32 -14.46 15.34
C THR A 395 29.88 -14.88 13.95
N LYS A 396 30.58 -15.85 13.35
CA LYS A 396 30.24 -16.40 12.03
C LYS A 396 28.81 -16.97 11.93
N TRP A 397 28.19 -17.28 13.08
CA TRP A 397 26.87 -17.89 13.18
C TRP A 397 25.77 -16.93 13.64
N SER A 398 26.07 -15.71 14.08
CA SER A 398 25.04 -14.83 14.65
C SER A 398 23.96 -14.43 13.65
N ARG A 399 24.35 -14.01 12.44
CA ARG A 399 23.44 -13.63 11.35
C ARG A 399 22.72 -14.85 10.73
N PRO A 400 23.39 -15.99 10.44
CA PRO A 400 22.69 -17.22 10.02
C PRO A 400 21.69 -17.74 11.05
N ALA A 401 22.04 -17.70 12.35
CA ALA A 401 21.13 -18.10 13.41
C ALA A 401 19.90 -17.16 13.47
N LEU A 402 20.10 -15.86 13.24
CA LEU A 402 19.00 -14.89 13.16
C LEU A 402 18.09 -15.15 11.95
N LEU A 403 18.66 -15.48 10.79
CA LEU A 403 17.89 -15.92 9.62
C LEU A 403 17.09 -17.20 9.91
N ALA A 404 17.70 -18.19 10.55
CA ALA A 404 17.04 -19.42 10.94
C ALA A 404 15.91 -19.16 11.95
N TYR A 405 16.13 -18.25 12.90
CA TYR A 405 15.13 -17.78 13.85
C TYR A 405 13.93 -17.14 13.15
N TRP A 406 14.17 -16.21 12.23
CA TRP A 406 13.11 -15.58 11.45
C TRP A 406 12.37 -16.57 10.55
N ALA A 407 13.09 -17.50 9.90
CA ALA A 407 12.49 -18.55 9.09
C ALA A 407 11.60 -19.49 9.93
N ALA A 408 12.05 -19.85 11.13
CA ALA A 408 11.26 -20.66 12.07
C ALA A 408 10.01 -19.91 12.53
N LEU A 409 10.13 -18.65 12.96
CA LEU A 409 9.00 -17.83 13.36
C LEU A 409 7.98 -17.62 12.23
N GLY A 410 8.46 -17.31 11.03
CA GLY A 410 7.61 -17.17 9.85
C GLY A 410 6.87 -18.46 9.53
N SER A 411 7.57 -19.60 9.57
CA SER A 411 6.98 -20.93 9.33
C SER A 411 5.95 -21.30 10.40
N ILE A 412 6.26 -21.08 11.68
CA ILE A 412 5.35 -21.32 12.80
C ILE A 412 4.11 -20.43 12.69
N SER A 413 4.28 -19.15 12.33
CA SER A 413 3.18 -18.22 12.16
C SER A 413 2.25 -18.63 11.01
N VAL A 414 2.81 -18.97 9.84
CA VAL A 414 2.03 -19.44 8.69
C VAL A 414 1.37 -20.79 8.98
N ALA A 415 2.06 -21.73 9.64
CA ALA A 415 1.50 -23.02 10.04
C ALA A 415 0.38 -22.86 11.09
N GLY A 416 0.59 -22.03 12.10
CA GLY A 416 -0.41 -21.72 13.13
C GLY A 416 -1.66 -21.10 12.52
N TRP A 417 -1.48 -20.12 11.64
CA TRP A 417 -2.58 -19.44 10.98
C TRP A 417 -3.32 -20.35 9.99
N SER A 418 -2.60 -21.11 9.16
CA SER A 418 -3.23 -22.06 8.23
C SER A 418 -4.01 -23.16 8.95
N ARG A 419 -3.53 -23.64 10.11
CA ARG A 419 -4.28 -24.55 10.98
C ARG A 419 -5.54 -23.91 11.54
N GLN A 420 -5.45 -22.66 12.01
CA GLN A 420 -6.61 -21.91 12.50
C GLN A 420 -7.66 -21.70 11.39
N LEU A 421 -7.23 -21.41 10.16
CA LEU A 421 -8.12 -21.27 9.01
C LEU A 421 -8.77 -22.60 8.60
N ALA A 422 -8.03 -23.71 8.65
CA ALA A 422 -8.59 -25.02 8.39
C ALA A 422 -9.68 -25.37 9.43
N ARG A 423 -9.46 -24.99 10.69
CA ARG A 423 -10.46 -25.15 11.77
C ARG A 423 -11.69 -24.27 11.56
N SER A 424 -11.52 -22.98 11.23
CA SER A 424 -12.64 -22.07 11.01
C SER A 424 -13.49 -22.44 9.79
N ARG A 425 -12.87 -22.89 8.68
CA ARG A 425 -13.59 -23.36 7.49
C ARG A 425 -14.37 -24.66 7.75
N ARG A 426 -13.81 -25.61 8.51
CA ARG A 426 -14.54 -26.82 8.93
C ARG A 426 -15.76 -26.47 9.77
N TYR A 427 -15.65 -25.45 10.63
CA TYR A 427 -16.78 -24.99 11.44
C TYR A 427 -17.88 -24.35 10.59
N ARG A 428 -17.52 -23.52 9.60
CA ARG A 428 -18.50 -22.92 8.66
C ARG A 428 -19.21 -23.96 7.80
N HIS A 429 -18.54 -25.03 7.40
CA HIS A 429 -19.19 -26.14 6.67
C HIS A 429 -20.06 -26.98 7.60
N ARG A 430 -19.70 -27.10 8.89
CA ARG A 430 -20.49 -27.84 9.88
C ARG A 430 -21.70 -27.06 10.38
N SER A 431 -21.65 -25.72 10.41
CA SER A 431 -22.79 -24.88 10.76
C SER A 431 -23.82 -24.72 9.63
N VAL A 432 -23.48 -25.11 8.40
CA VAL A 432 -24.39 -25.14 7.24
C VAL A 432 -25.13 -26.48 7.13
N VAL A 433 -24.72 -27.50 7.88
CA VAL A 433 -25.47 -28.74 8.07
C VAL A 433 -26.20 -28.61 9.41
N ASN A 434 -27.49 -28.26 9.36
CA ASN A 434 -28.32 -28.30 10.58
C ASN A 434 -28.44 -29.74 11.09
N ALA A 435 -28.76 -29.89 12.38
CA ALA A 435 -28.88 -31.15 13.12
C ALA A 435 -29.89 -32.19 12.57
N ALA A 436 -30.48 -31.93 11.40
CA ALA A 436 -31.41 -32.81 10.68
C ALA A 436 -30.86 -33.33 9.33
N GLY A 437 -29.62 -33.00 8.94
CA GLY A 437 -28.97 -33.58 7.74
C GLY A 437 -29.36 -32.98 6.39
N GLU A 438 -30.11 -31.87 6.34
CA GLU A 438 -30.42 -31.14 5.10
C GLU A 438 -29.37 -30.06 4.77
N VAL A 439 -28.92 -30.04 3.52
CA VAL A 439 -27.99 -29.04 2.98
C VAL A 439 -28.77 -27.80 2.56
N VAL A 440 -28.70 -26.71 3.35
CA VAL A 440 -29.29 -25.43 2.99
C VAL A 440 -28.24 -24.56 2.29
N PHE A 441 -28.47 -24.21 1.02
CA PHE A 441 -27.64 -23.23 0.31
C PHE A 441 -27.98 -21.82 0.80
N ASP A 442 -27.11 -21.22 1.62
CA ASP A 442 -27.28 -19.85 2.09
C ASP A 442 -26.81 -18.84 1.03
N HIS A 443 -27.77 -18.10 0.46
CA HIS A 443 -27.56 -17.12 -0.59
C HIS A 443 -27.25 -15.73 0.01
N HIS A 444 -26.15 -15.61 0.76
CA HIS A 444 -25.64 -14.31 1.18
C HIS A 444 -24.15 -14.13 0.86
N SER A 445 -23.91 -13.74 -0.38
CA SER A 445 -22.75 -12.92 -0.75
C SER A 445 -23.24 -11.80 -1.67
N GLY A 446 -23.30 -10.58 -1.13
CA GLY A 446 -23.62 -9.39 -1.91
C GLY A 446 -22.58 -9.18 -3.01
N PHE A 447 -23.02 -9.30 -4.25
CA PHE A 447 -22.40 -8.62 -5.39
C PHE A 447 -23.47 -8.37 -6.46
N ASP A 448 -24.02 -7.15 -6.45
CA ASP A 448 -24.86 -6.66 -7.53
C ASP A 448 -23.98 -6.34 -8.74
N GLY A 449 -24.17 -7.12 -9.80
CA GLY A 449 -23.55 -6.94 -11.11
C GLY A 449 -24.51 -7.39 -12.19
N ALA A 450 -25.34 -6.45 -12.64
CA ALA A 450 -26.41 -6.63 -13.61
C ALA A 450 -26.02 -7.41 -14.89
N VAL A 451 -26.80 -8.44 -15.23
CA VAL A 451 -27.15 -8.78 -16.62
C VAL A 451 -28.62 -9.15 -16.68
N ARG A 452 -29.31 -8.50 -17.62
CA ARG A 452 -30.74 -8.55 -17.93
C ARG A 452 -31.26 -9.96 -18.20
N GLY A 453 -32.52 -10.15 -17.84
CA GLY A 453 -33.34 -11.31 -18.15
C GLY A 453 -33.73 -11.43 -19.61
N ALA A 454 -34.01 -12.66 -20.00
CA ALA A 454 -34.84 -13.00 -21.13
C ALA A 454 -36.12 -13.65 -20.57
N ASN A 455 -37.24 -12.98 -20.79
CA ASN A 455 -38.57 -13.54 -20.62
C ASN A 455 -38.77 -14.65 -21.66
N LEU A 456 -39.31 -15.79 -21.23
CA LEU A 456 -40.10 -16.66 -22.10
C LEU A 456 -41.32 -17.14 -21.31
N SER A 457 -42.43 -16.51 -21.65
CA SER A 457 -43.80 -16.97 -21.43
C SER A 457 -44.12 -18.18 -22.32
N ASN A 458 -44.88 -19.12 -21.79
CA ASN A 458 -45.83 -20.07 -22.43
C ASN A 458 -45.82 -21.38 -21.64
N ARG A 459 -46.88 -22.16 -21.48
CA ARG A 459 -48.32 -22.08 -21.79
C ARG A 459 -48.87 -23.42 -21.27
N GLU A 460 -50.12 -23.43 -20.83
CA GLU A 460 -50.88 -24.63 -20.49
C GLU A 460 -50.94 -25.63 -21.66
N GLY A 461 -51.05 -26.92 -21.36
CA GLY A 461 -51.67 -27.90 -22.25
C GLY A 461 -51.04 -29.30 -22.29
N GLY A 462 -51.60 -30.21 -21.49
CA GLY A 462 -52.10 -31.53 -21.94
C GLY A 462 -51.12 -32.69 -22.22
N GLY A 463 -51.48 -33.86 -21.70
CA GLY A 463 -51.07 -35.18 -22.23
C GLY A 463 -50.37 -36.05 -21.18
N GLY A 464 -51.02 -37.15 -20.77
CA GLY A 464 -50.58 -38.02 -19.69
C GLY A 464 -49.61 -39.11 -20.12
N GLU A 465 -49.07 -39.83 -19.13
CA GLU A 465 -49.02 -41.30 -19.09
C GLU A 465 -48.50 -41.76 -17.72
N PHE A 466 -49.12 -42.83 -17.24
CA PHE A 466 -48.90 -43.55 -15.98
C PHE A 466 -47.52 -44.25 -15.94
N SER A 467 -46.92 -44.43 -14.76
CA SER A 467 -46.46 -45.73 -14.19
C SER A 467 -45.56 -45.59 -12.93
N ASP A 468 -46.04 -46.21 -11.85
CA ASP A 468 -45.44 -46.86 -10.66
C ASP A 468 -44.20 -46.35 -9.87
N PRO A 469 -44.27 -46.35 -8.52
CA PRO A 469 -43.14 -46.13 -7.61
C PRO A 469 -42.71 -47.42 -6.89
N SER A 470 -41.70 -48.14 -7.40
CA SER A 470 -41.03 -49.18 -6.60
C SER A 470 -39.68 -49.61 -7.18
N ALA A 471 -38.61 -48.95 -6.75
CA ALA A 471 -37.25 -49.48 -6.79
C ALA A 471 -36.36 -48.74 -5.76
N PRO A 472 -35.52 -49.44 -4.97
CA PRO A 472 -34.57 -48.79 -4.07
C PRO A 472 -33.40 -48.18 -4.86
N PRO A 473 -32.87 -47.01 -4.45
CA PRO A 473 -31.78 -46.38 -5.17
C PRO A 473 -30.45 -47.11 -4.95
N THR A 474 -29.79 -47.46 -6.05
CA THR A 474 -28.36 -47.79 -6.15
C THR A 474 -27.50 -46.57 -5.82
N PRO A 475 -26.36 -46.70 -5.10
CA PRO A 475 -25.49 -45.56 -4.81
C PRO A 475 -24.66 -45.16 -6.04
N LEU A 476 -24.59 -43.84 -6.29
CA LEU A 476 -23.72 -43.19 -7.28
C LEU A 476 -22.24 -43.21 -6.84
N PRO A 477 -21.28 -43.18 -7.78
CA PRO A 477 -19.85 -43.25 -7.49
C PRO A 477 -19.30 -41.96 -6.88
N GLU A 478 -18.42 -42.10 -5.89
CA GLU A 478 -17.73 -41.00 -5.23
C GLU A 478 -16.81 -40.22 -6.19
N SER A 479 -16.78 -38.90 -6.01
CA SER A 479 -15.87 -37.98 -6.71
C SER A 479 -14.52 -37.89 -5.95
N PRO A 480 -13.37 -37.86 -6.64
CA PRO A 480 -12.07 -37.92 -5.98
C PRO A 480 -11.65 -36.56 -5.39
N GLY A 481 -11.20 -36.59 -4.14
CA GLY A 481 -10.57 -35.44 -3.46
C GLY A 481 -9.17 -35.09 -4.02
N PRO A 482 -8.64 -33.88 -3.72
CA PRO A 482 -7.59 -33.24 -4.52
C PRO A 482 -6.14 -33.66 -4.19
N LEU A 483 -5.92 -34.88 -3.69
CA LEU A 483 -4.57 -35.44 -3.48
C LEU A 483 -4.63 -36.96 -3.70
N GLY A 484 -4.43 -37.39 -4.95
CA GLY A 484 -4.44 -38.79 -5.36
C GLY A 484 -3.27 -39.60 -4.79
N LEU A 485 -3.41 -40.08 -3.56
CA LEU A 485 -2.59 -41.13 -2.97
C LEU A 485 -3.52 -42.26 -2.52
N SER A 486 -3.53 -43.35 -3.28
CA SER A 486 -4.26 -44.59 -2.96
C SER A 486 -3.40 -45.47 -2.06
N PHE A 487 -3.89 -45.80 -0.86
CA PHE A 487 -3.31 -46.82 0.02
C PHE A 487 -4.22 -48.08 -0.01
N PRO A 488 -3.67 -49.31 -0.05
CA PRO A 488 -4.50 -50.52 -0.08
C PRO A 488 -5.04 -50.93 1.30
N ASN A 489 -6.33 -51.32 1.31
CA ASN A 489 -7.07 -52.33 2.09
C ASN A 489 -6.83 -52.56 3.61
N LEU A 490 -7.94 -52.82 4.34
CA LEU A 490 -8.19 -54.03 5.17
C LEU A 490 -9.53 -53.88 5.95
N PRO A 491 -10.46 -54.85 5.88
CA PRO A 491 -11.62 -54.90 6.77
C PRO A 491 -11.25 -55.60 8.08
N ASN A 492 -11.99 -55.23 9.14
CA ASN A 492 -12.09 -55.94 10.42
C ASN A 492 -11.05 -55.58 11.50
N LEU A 493 -11.41 -54.61 12.36
CA LEU A 493 -10.95 -54.53 13.75
C LEU A 493 -11.98 -53.78 14.61
N SER A 494 -13.24 -54.22 14.51
CA SER A 494 -14.28 -53.93 15.49
C SER A 494 -14.35 -55.08 16.50
N ASN A 495 -13.28 -55.31 17.25
CA ASN A 495 -13.35 -56.08 18.49
C ASN A 495 -12.05 -55.95 19.28
N LEU A 496 -12.04 -55.02 20.23
CA LEU A 496 -11.20 -55.06 21.44
C LEU A 496 -11.82 -54.09 22.44
N SER A 497 -12.97 -54.52 22.96
CA SER A 497 -13.46 -54.11 24.27
C SER A 497 -12.53 -54.69 25.32
N GLY A 498 -11.74 -53.83 25.97
CA GLY A 498 -10.98 -54.23 27.15
C GLY A 498 -9.66 -53.49 27.32
N LEU A 499 -9.71 -52.31 27.94
CA LEU A 499 -8.70 -51.80 28.88
C LEU A 499 -9.31 -50.59 29.63
N PRO A 500 -9.07 -50.43 30.94
CA PRO A 500 -9.75 -49.47 31.79
C PRO A 500 -9.12 -48.07 31.70
N ASN A 501 -9.93 -47.06 32.02
CA ASN A 501 -9.62 -45.63 32.14
C ASN A 501 -9.60 -44.80 30.85
N GLY A 502 -10.73 -44.81 30.12
CA GLY A 502 -11.08 -43.78 29.13
C GLY A 502 -11.57 -42.44 29.73
N ALA A 503 -11.79 -42.37 31.04
CA ALA A 503 -12.41 -41.21 31.70
C ALA A 503 -11.51 -39.97 31.83
N ASN A 504 -10.18 -40.10 31.70
CA ASN A 504 -9.27 -38.95 31.80
C ASN A 504 -8.91 -38.32 30.44
N MET A 505 -9.12 -39.02 29.32
CA MET A 505 -8.94 -38.46 27.98
C MET A 505 -10.20 -37.76 27.47
N SER A 506 -11.39 -38.21 27.88
CA SER A 506 -12.65 -37.52 27.60
C SER A 506 -12.66 -36.13 28.24
N ASN A 507 -12.20 -36.00 29.48
CA ASN A 507 -12.21 -34.70 30.17
C ASN A 507 -11.25 -33.68 29.52
N VAL A 508 -10.10 -34.10 29.00
CA VAL A 508 -9.18 -33.19 28.27
C VAL A 508 -9.75 -32.84 26.90
N ALA A 509 -10.35 -33.80 26.20
CA ALA A 509 -11.02 -33.57 24.92
C ALA A 509 -12.26 -32.66 25.08
N ASP A 510 -13.05 -32.85 26.14
CA ASP A 510 -14.26 -32.07 26.45
C ASP A 510 -13.91 -30.67 26.95
N TRP A 511 -12.80 -30.48 27.68
CA TRP A 511 -12.28 -29.15 28.00
C TRP A 511 -11.72 -28.43 26.78
N LEU A 512 -11.04 -29.13 25.88
CA LEU A 512 -10.59 -28.58 24.60
C LEU A 512 -11.76 -28.25 23.67
N ASP A 513 -12.82 -29.07 23.64
CA ASP A 513 -14.04 -28.88 22.85
C ASP A 513 -14.94 -27.78 23.44
N ALA A 514 -14.99 -27.64 24.78
CA ALA A 514 -15.68 -26.55 25.48
C ALA A 514 -14.94 -25.20 25.37
N ALA A 515 -13.60 -25.23 25.33
CA ALA A 515 -12.78 -24.07 24.97
C ALA A 515 -12.91 -23.72 23.49
N ASP A 516 -13.02 -24.72 22.59
CA ASP A 516 -13.22 -24.53 21.15
C ASP A 516 -14.62 -24.00 20.81
N LYS A 517 -15.68 -24.35 21.56
CA LYS A 517 -17.04 -23.80 21.41
C LYS A 517 -17.13 -22.30 21.67
N HIS A 518 -16.17 -21.74 22.40
CA HIS A 518 -16.13 -20.32 22.73
C HIS A 518 -15.15 -19.53 21.89
N VAL A 519 -14.47 -20.10 20.89
CA VAL A 519 -13.54 -19.33 20.04
C VAL A 519 -14.39 -18.38 19.18
N PRO A 520 -14.52 -17.11 19.59
CA PRO A 520 -15.16 -16.14 18.72
C PRO A 520 -14.23 -16.08 17.52
N THR A 521 -14.75 -16.00 16.30
CA THR A 521 -13.95 -15.55 15.15
C THR A 521 -13.13 -14.36 15.65
N LEU A 522 -11.80 -14.53 15.79
CA LEU A 522 -10.98 -13.59 16.57
C LEU A 522 -11.34 -12.18 16.12
N SER A 523 -11.77 -11.34 17.07
CA SER A 523 -12.18 -9.98 16.74
C SER A 523 -11.07 -9.32 15.91
N VAL A 524 -11.43 -8.43 14.99
CA VAL A 524 -10.45 -7.74 14.12
C VAL A 524 -9.29 -7.17 14.96
N ASN A 525 -9.59 -6.68 16.16
CA ASN A 525 -8.62 -6.21 17.14
C ASN A 525 -7.67 -7.30 17.65
N ALA A 526 -8.16 -8.50 17.94
CA ALA A 526 -7.31 -9.61 18.38
C ALA A 526 -6.35 -10.06 17.26
N ARG A 527 -6.81 -10.11 15.99
CA ARG A 527 -5.94 -10.38 14.84
C ARG A 527 -4.84 -9.32 14.72
N ARG A 528 -5.19 -8.03 14.79
CA ARG A 528 -4.19 -6.95 14.75
C ARG A 528 -3.16 -7.06 15.87
N LYS A 529 -3.59 -7.32 17.11
CA LYS A 529 -2.69 -7.50 18.26
C LYS A 529 -1.74 -8.69 18.08
N TYR A 530 -2.23 -9.81 17.55
CA TYR A 530 -1.38 -10.96 17.23
C TYR A 530 -0.25 -10.59 16.27
N PHE A 531 -0.54 -9.85 15.19
CA PHE A 531 0.49 -9.43 14.23
C PHE A 531 1.46 -8.39 14.77
N HIS A 532 1.00 -7.47 15.63
CA HIS A 532 1.92 -6.55 16.29
C HIS A 532 2.84 -7.29 17.26
N ALA A 533 2.31 -8.24 18.03
CA ALA A 533 3.12 -9.09 18.91
C ALA A 533 4.12 -9.94 18.10
N LEU A 534 3.68 -10.52 16.97
CA LEU A 534 4.56 -11.23 16.05
C LEU A 534 5.65 -10.32 15.47
N ALA A 535 5.30 -9.10 15.06
CA ALA A 535 6.27 -8.13 14.57
C ALA A 535 7.30 -7.76 15.63
N VAL A 536 6.87 -7.55 16.89
CA VAL A 536 7.80 -7.32 18.01
C VAL A 536 8.73 -8.51 18.20
N LEU A 537 8.19 -9.75 18.26
CA LEU A 537 9.00 -10.96 18.41
C LEU A 537 9.96 -11.17 17.23
N MET A 538 9.53 -10.87 16.02
CA MET A 538 10.35 -11.04 14.82
C MET A 538 11.44 -9.98 14.73
N PHE A 539 11.11 -8.71 14.96
CA PHE A 539 11.99 -7.59 14.63
C PHE A 539 12.88 -7.14 15.78
N LEU A 540 12.36 -7.08 17.01
CA LEU A 540 13.10 -6.54 18.15
C LEU A 540 14.41 -7.28 18.43
N PRO A 541 14.47 -8.64 18.43
CA PRO A 541 15.73 -9.34 18.62
C PRO A 541 16.76 -9.02 17.53
N GLY A 542 16.31 -8.87 16.28
CA GLY A 542 17.19 -8.48 15.17
C GLY A 542 17.82 -7.12 15.38
N ILE A 543 17.00 -6.11 15.70
CA ILE A 543 17.44 -4.73 15.93
C ILE A 543 18.46 -4.67 17.08
N VAL A 544 18.22 -5.42 18.16
CA VAL A 544 19.11 -5.42 19.34
C VAL A 544 20.42 -6.17 19.07
N ILE A 545 20.39 -7.28 18.34
CA ILE A 545 21.57 -8.13 18.13
C ILE A 545 22.48 -7.55 17.03
N ASP A 546 21.91 -7.20 15.88
CA ASP A 546 22.60 -6.70 14.69
C ASP A 546 21.69 -5.74 13.89
N PRO A 547 21.72 -4.42 14.22
CA PRO A 547 20.88 -3.43 13.57
C PRO A 547 21.24 -3.23 12.08
N ALA A 548 22.53 -3.34 11.74
CA ALA A 548 23.00 -3.21 10.35
C ALA A 548 22.45 -4.35 9.47
N PHE A 549 22.51 -5.59 9.94
CA PHE A 549 21.93 -6.72 9.23
C PHE A 549 20.40 -6.61 9.12
N THR A 550 19.75 -6.16 10.19
CA THR A 550 18.30 -5.94 10.21
C THR A 550 17.88 -4.82 9.27
N HIS A 551 18.67 -3.76 9.11
CA HIS A 551 18.47 -2.71 8.10
C HIS A 551 18.35 -3.31 6.69
N LEU A 552 19.33 -4.13 6.29
CA LEU A 552 19.33 -4.79 4.97
C LEU A 552 18.14 -5.76 4.83
N ALA A 553 17.86 -6.55 5.87
CA ALA A 553 16.75 -7.49 5.89
C ALA A 553 15.38 -6.79 5.73
N PHE A 554 15.19 -5.62 6.35
CA PHE A 554 13.98 -4.81 6.17
C PHE A 554 13.85 -4.29 4.74
N SER A 555 14.94 -3.83 4.11
CA SER A 555 14.91 -3.41 2.71
C SER A 555 14.56 -4.57 1.77
N ALA A 556 15.10 -5.77 2.05
CA ALA A 556 14.79 -6.98 1.30
C ALA A 556 13.33 -7.41 1.50
N ALA A 557 12.83 -7.39 2.74
CA ALA A 557 11.43 -7.68 3.05
C ALA A 557 10.46 -6.71 2.35
N PHE A 558 10.81 -5.41 2.30
CA PHE A 558 10.01 -4.42 1.57
C PHE A 558 9.95 -4.75 0.08
N ALA A 559 11.09 -5.05 -0.55
CA ALA A 559 11.15 -5.44 -1.96
C ALA A 559 10.31 -6.71 -2.23
N LEU A 560 10.39 -7.71 -1.33
CA LEU A 560 9.56 -8.92 -1.42
C LEU A 560 8.06 -8.63 -1.30
N PHE A 561 7.67 -7.71 -0.41
CA PHE A 561 6.27 -7.27 -0.31
C PHE A 561 5.79 -6.57 -1.57
N VAL A 562 6.62 -5.73 -2.20
CA VAL A 562 6.32 -5.13 -3.50
C VAL A 562 6.09 -6.21 -4.57
N PHE A 563 6.98 -7.20 -4.68
CA PHE A 563 6.82 -8.30 -5.63
C PHE A 563 5.59 -9.17 -5.34
N ALA A 564 5.33 -9.49 -4.07
CA ALA A 564 4.13 -10.22 -3.67
C ALA A 564 2.86 -9.46 -4.06
N GLU A 565 2.87 -8.13 -3.92
CA GLU A 565 1.77 -7.27 -4.30
C GLU A 565 1.57 -7.23 -5.82
N TYR A 566 2.65 -7.22 -6.62
CA TYR A 566 2.54 -7.37 -8.08
C TYR A 566 1.92 -8.71 -8.48
N VAL A 567 2.39 -9.81 -7.88
CA VAL A 567 1.86 -11.16 -8.13
C VAL A 567 0.37 -11.24 -7.80
N ARG A 568 -0.03 -10.66 -6.67
CA ARG A 568 -1.42 -10.60 -6.20
C ARG A 568 -2.29 -9.73 -7.10
N TYR A 569 -1.91 -8.47 -7.28
CA TYR A 569 -2.73 -7.46 -7.96
C TYR A 569 -2.94 -7.82 -9.43
N PHE A 570 -1.88 -8.23 -10.12
CA PHE A 570 -1.93 -8.59 -11.54
C PHE A 570 -2.28 -10.08 -11.78
N ALA A 571 -2.59 -10.85 -10.72
CA ALA A 571 -3.02 -12.25 -10.78
C ALA A 571 -2.05 -13.17 -11.58
N LEU A 572 -0.75 -13.00 -11.34
CA LEU A 572 0.31 -13.74 -12.02
C LEU A 572 0.27 -15.25 -11.68
N TYR A 573 0.39 -16.11 -12.68
CA TYR A 573 0.42 -17.56 -12.47
C TYR A 573 1.80 -18.03 -11.97
N PRO A 574 1.92 -19.02 -11.07
CA PRO A 574 0.85 -19.79 -10.42
C PRO A 574 0.36 -19.17 -9.09
N PHE A 575 1.12 -18.23 -8.53
CA PHE A 575 0.95 -17.82 -7.13
C PHE A 575 -0.10 -16.73 -6.88
N GLY A 576 -0.58 -16.05 -7.92
CA GLY A 576 -1.49 -14.91 -7.79
C GLY A 576 -2.76 -15.23 -7.01
N ALA A 577 -3.34 -16.42 -7.22
CA ALA A 577 -4.53 -16.86 -6.49
C ALA A 577 -4.22 -17.21 -5.03
N SER A 578 -3.14 -17.94 -4.76
CA SER A 578 -2.77 -18.33 -3.40
C SER A 578 -2.39 -17.12 -2.54
N VAL A 579 -1.61 -16.19 -3.11
CA VAL A 579 -1.23 -14.94 -2.43
C VAL A 579 -2.46 -14.07 -2.20
N HIS A 580 -3.38 -13.95 -3.17
CA HIS A 580 -4.61 -13.19 -2.99
C HIS A 580 -5.49 -13.78 -1.88
N LEU A 581 -5.71 -15.09 -1.87
CA LEU A 581 -6.49 -15.76 -0.82
C LEU A 581 -5.85 -15.62 0.56
N PHE A 582 -4.52 -15.75 0.64
CA PHE A 582 -3.78 -15.54 1.88
C PHE A 582 -3.94 -14.10 2.39
N MET A 583 -3.65 -13.11 1.54
CA MET A 583 -3.72 -11.70 1.91
C MET A 583 -5.13 -11.21 2.21
N ASN A 584 -6.16 -11.73 1.51
CA ASN A 584 -7.55 -11.34 1.67
C ASN A 584 -8.09 -11.61 3.09
N GLU A 585 -7.53 -12.62 3.76
CA GLU A 585 -7.88 -12.96 5.14
C GLU A 585 -7.45 -11.90 6.16
N PHE A 586 -6.45 -11.09 5.80
CA PHE A 586 -5.83 -10.07 6.65
C PHE A 586 -6.27 -8.65 6.33
N LEU A 587 -7.23 -8.49 5.40
CA LEU A 587 -7.71 -7.17 5.03
C LEU A 587 -8.46 -6.52 6.17
N ASP A 588 -8.11 -5.27 6.40
CA ASP A 588 -8.86 -4.36 7.25
C ASP A 588 -9.76 -3.44 6.40
N GLN A 589 -10.68 -2.71 7.05
CA GLN A 589 -11.44 -1.64 6.38
C GLN A 589 -10.52 -0.61 5.69
N LYS A 590 -9.28 -0.43 6.19
CA LYS A 590 -8.27 0.45 5.61
C LYS A 590 -7.62 -0.09 4.33
N ASP A 591 -7.74 -1.39 4.06
CA ASP A 591 -7.22 -2.06 2.86
C ASP A 591 -8.32 -2.35 1.83
N SER A 592 -9.43 -1.60 1.86
CA SER A 592 -10.50 -1.70 0.85
C SER A 592 -10.07 -1.23 -0.55
N GLY A 593 -8.86 -0.66 -0.66
CA GLY A 593 -8.29 -0.16 -1.90
C GLY A 593 -7.76 -1.24 -2.84
N THR A 594 -7.28 -0.81 -4.00
CA THR A 594 -6.66 -1.71 -5.00
C THR A 594 -5.38 -2.37 -4.49
N ALA A 595 -4.61 -1.64 -3.68
CA ALA A 595 -3.39 -2.10 -3.04
C ALA A 595 -3.62 -2.39 -1.55
N ILE A 596 -2.96 -3.43 -1.04
CA ILE A 596 -2.97 -3.77 0.39
C ILE A 596 -1.79 -3.08 1.05
N LEU A 597 -2.06 -2.09 1.89
CA LEU A 597 -1.03 -1.19 2.42
C LEU A 597 -0.65 -1.51 3.87
N SER A 598 -1.49 -2.23 4.63
CA SER A 598 -1.24 -2.52 6.05
C SER A 598 0.12 -3.17 6.32
N HIS A 599 0.56 -4.12 5.49
CA HIS A 599 1.87 -4.77 5.65
C HIS A 599 3.05 -3.83 5.39
N PHE A 600 2.89 -2.87 4.45
CA PHE A 600 3.88 -1.83 4.22
C PHE A 600 3.94 -0.85 5.38
N TYR A 601 2.79 -0.42 5.92
CA TYR A 601 2.77 0.48 7.07
C TYR A 601 3.41 -0.12 8.31
N LEU A 602 3.12 -1.39 8.61
CA LEU A 602 3.75 -2.09 9.73
C LEU A 602 5.27 -2.19 9.54
N LEU A 603 5.71 -2.60 8.34
CA LEU A 603 7.14 -2.72 8.05
C LEU A 603 7.86 -1.38 8.10
N ILE A 604 7.32 -0.33 7.47
CA ILE A 604 7.90 1.03 7.50
C ILE A 604 7.93 1.55 8.95
N GLY A 605 6.87 1.31 9.73
CA GLY A 605 6.82 1.72 11.14
C GLY A 605 7.92 1.07 11.98
N CYS A 606 8.22 -0.21 11.75
CA CYS A 606 9.30 -0.92 12.45
C CYS A 606 10.70 -0.60 11.89
N ALA A 607 10.82 -0.42 10.58
CA ALA A 607 12.10 -0.20 9.90
C ALA A 607 12.54 1.27 9.91
N GLY A 608 11.63 2.21 10.13
CA GLY A 608 11.88 3.64 9.97
C GLY A 608 13.06 4.16 10.78
N THR A 609 13.12 3.87 12.08
CA THR A 609 14.23 4.32 12.94
C THR A 609 15.56 3.72 12.48
N VAL A 610 15.57 2.41 12.20
CA VAL A 610 16.74 1.68 11.73
C VAL A 610 17.24 2.24 10.39
N TRP A 611 16.35 2.53 9.43
CA TRP A 611 16.67 3.11 8.13
C TRP A 611 17.25 4.52 8.18
N PHE A 612 17.09 5.22 9.30
CA PHE A 612 17.70 6.53 9.55
C PHE A 612 18.92 6.44 10.47
N GLU A 613 19.46 5.23 10.70
CA GLU A 613 20.65 4.98 11.52
C GLU A 613 20.45 5.38 12.99
N GLY A 614 19.20 5.35 13.48
CA GLY A 614 18.80 5.81 14.82
C GLY A 614 18.07 4.79 15.68
#